data_AF-A0A350C656-F1
#
_entry.id   AF-A0A350C656-F1
#
_cell.length_a   1.000
_cell.length_b   1.000
_cell.length_c   1.000
_cell.angle_alpha   90.00
_cell.angle_beta   90.00
_cell.angle_gamma   90.00
#
_symmetry.space_group_name_H-M   'P 1'
#
loop_
_entity.id
_entity.type
_entity.pdbx_description
1 polymer ?
#
loop_
_entity_poly.entity_id
_entity_poly.type
_entity_poly.pdbx_seq_one_letter_code
_entity_poly.pdbx_strand_id
1 'polypeptide(L)'
;ELSKGLKSELNKKNIRIKSLGIDSGEIQAQDVRVKGGQYVFDYVSQQYTITDLAMKMPGKHNVENALVAISIALERGCDPNDIRKAIGSFSGVKRRFEIFCQTKDLVMIDDYAHH
;
A
#
# COMPACT_ATOMS: atom_id res chain seq x y z
N GLU A 1 3.55 -16.17 8.91
CA GLU A 1 2.20 -16.74 8.68
C GLU A 1 1.40 -16.82 9.98
N LEU A 2 0.07 -16.69 9.92
CA LEU A 2 -0.81 -16.93 11.07
C LEU A 2 -0.74 -18.39 11.52
N SER A 3 -0.67 -18.64 12.83
CA SER A 3 -0.63 -20.00 13.37
C SER A 3 -1.91 -20.77 13.02
N LYS A 4 -1.78 -22.09 12.83
CA LYS A 4 -2.93 -22.97 12.53
C LYS A 4 -4.03 -22.89 13.60
N GLY A 5 -3.65 -22.71 14.87
CA GLY A 5 -4.58 -22.53 15.98
C GLY A 5 -5.40 -21.24 15.86
N LEU A 6 -4.75 -20.12 15.59
CA LEU A 6 -5.44 -18.82 15.47
C LEU A 6 -6.37 -18.77 14.25
N LYS A 7 -5.95 -19.32 13.09
CA LYS A 7 -6.83 -19.45 11.92
C LYS A 7 -8.10 -20.25 12.24
N SER A 8 -7.95 -21.35 12.98
CA SER A 8 -9.08 -22.20 13.40
C SER A 8 -10.07 -21.45 14.29
N GLU A 9 -9.59 -20.69 15.27
CA GLU A 9 -10.48 -19.91 16.17
C GLU A 9 -11.23 -18.78 15.45
N LEU A 10 -10.55 -18.05 14.56
CA LEU A 10 -11.17 -16.98 13.80
C LEU A 10 -12.24 -17.52 12.84
N ASN A 11 -11.98 -18.66 12.21
CA ASN A 11 -12.98 -19.35 11.37
C ASN A 11 -14.21 -19.76 12.18
N LYS A 12 -14.04 -20.31 13.40
CA LYS A 12 -15.16 -20.64 14.29
C LYS A 12 -16.02 -19.44 14.65
N LYS A 13 -15.45 -18.24 14.67
CA LYS A 13 -16.14 -16.97 14.94
C LYS A 13 -16.72 -16.32 13.67
N ASN A 14 -16.71 -17.01 12.52
CA ASN A 14 -17.11 -16.47 11.21
C ASN A 14 -16.37 -15.17 10.83
N ILE A 15 -15.12 -15.03 11.27
CA ILE A 15 -14.28 -13.90 10.89
C ILE A 15 -13.63 -14.23 9.54
N ARG A 16 -13.90 -13.42 8.52
CA ARG A 16 -13.27 -13.56 7.20
C ARG A 16 -11.80 -13.13 7.29
N ILE A 17 -10.91 -14.00 6.82
CA ILE A 17 -9.47 -13.74 6.72
C ILE A 17 -9.12 -13.64 5.24
N LYS A 18 -8.37 -12.61 4.87
CA LYS A 18 -7.77 -12.47 3.54
C LYS A 18 -6.27 -12.26 3.69
N SER A 19 -5.49 -12.95 2.87
CA SER A 19 -4.04 -12.78 2.78
C SER A 19 -3.67 -11.68 1.78
N LEU A 20 -2.67 -10.87 2.10
CA LEU A 20 -2.17 -9.78 1.25
C LEU A 20 -0.64 -9.81 1.15
N GLY A 21 -0.09 -9.44 -0.01
CA GLY A 21 1.35 -9.38 -0.20
C GLY A 21 1.78 -8.85 -1.57
N ILE A 22 3.08 -8.62 -1.73
CA ILE A 22 3.69 -8.38 -3.05
C ILE A 22 3.85 -9.74 -3.73
N ASP A 23 3.31 -9.87 -4.95
CA ASP A 23 3.33 -11.09 -5.77
C ASP A 23 2.85 -12.38 -5.04
N SER A 24 2.07 -12.23 -3.96
CA SER A 24 1.65 -13.34 -3.10
C SER A 24 0.39 -12.99 -2.30
N GLY A 25 -0.39 -14.02 -1.93
CA GLY A 25 -1.66 -13.86 -1.21
C GLY A 25 -2.88 -13.72 -2.13
N GLU A 26 -4.06 -13.55 -1.52
CA GLU A 26 -5.34 -13.41 -2.23
C GLU A 26 -5.53 -12.01 -2.83
N ILE A 27 -4.93 -11.01 -2.19
CA ILE A 27 -4.86 -9.63 -2.67
C ILE A 27 -3.38 -9.29 -2.85
N GLN A 28 -3.03 -8.79 -4.02
CA GLN A 28 -1.64 -8.67 -4.43
C GLN A 28 -1.31 -7.28 -4.92
N ALA A 29 -0.11 -6.82 -4.58
CA ALA A 29 0.56 -5.78 -5.33
C ALA A 29 1.44 -6.47 -6.38
N GLN A 30 1.12 -6.27 -7.66
CA GLN A 30 1.84 -6.84 -8.79
C GLN A 30 2.57 -5.75 -9.58
N ASP A 31 3.53 -6.16 -10.42
CA ASP A 31 4.33 -5.27 -11.29
C ASP A 31 4.93 -4.05 -10.52
N VAL A 32 5.41 -4.32 -9.30
CA VAL A 32 5.99 -3.30 -8.44
C VAL A 32 7.31 -2.82 -9.03
N ARG A 33 7.34 -1.56 -9.46
CA ARG A 33 8.49 -0.92 -10.12
C ARG A 33 8.63 0.54 -9.75
N VAL A 34 9.77 1.12 -10.09
CA VAL A 34 10.03 2.55 -9.86
C VAL A 34 10.00 3.29 -11.20
N LYS A 35 9.20 4.36 -11.30
CA LYS A 35 9.09 5.21 -12.47
C LYS A 35 9.05 6.68 -12.03
N GLY A 36 9.98 7.50 -12.53
CA GLY A 36 10.02 8.93 -12.18
C GLY A 36 10.18 9.22 -10.69
N GLY A 37 10.88 8.35 -9.95
CA GLY A 37 11.05 8.47 -8.49
C GLY A 37 9.83 8.02 -7.66
N GLN A 38 8.77 7.51 -8.30
CA GLN A 38 7.58 6.99 -7.63
C GLN A 38 7.53 5.47 -7.72
N TYR A 39 6.97 4.82 -6.70
CA TYR A 39 6.61 3.41 -6.80
C TYR A 39 5.32 3.28 -7.60
N VAL A 40 5.33 2.44 -8.63
CA VAL A 40 4.18 2.12 -9.46
C VAL A 40 3.89 0.63 -9.31
N PHE A 41 2.64 0.28 -9.08
CA PHE A 41 2.20 -1.10 -8.90
C PHE A 41 0.73 -1.27 -9.27
N ASP A 42 0.33 -2.52 -9.49
CA ASP A 42 -1.04 -2.91 -9.75
C ASP A 42 -1.65 -3.49 -8.47
N TYR A 43 -2.84 -3.03 -8.09
CA TYR A 43 -3.66 -3.70 -7.07
C TYR A 43 -4.48 -4.79 -7.74
N VAL A 44 -4.35 -6.04 -7.30
CA VAL A 44 -5.06 -7.19 -7.86
C VAL A 44 -5.77 -7.96 -6.75
N SER A 45 -7.06 -8.22 -6.93
CA SER A 45 -7.89 -9.05 -6.05
C SER A 45 -8.91 -9.81 -6.88
N GLN A 46 -9.72 -10.68 -6.25
CA GLN A 46 -10.80 -11.38 -6.95
C GLN A 46 -11.87 -10.45 -7.55
N GLN A 47 -12.05 -9.24 -6.99
CA GLN A 47 -13.14 -8.32 -7.38
C GLN A 47 -12.66 -7.11 -8.17
N TYR A 48 -11.43 -6.65 -7.90
CA TYR A 48 -10.90 -5.41 -8.45
C TYR A 48 -9.48 -5.62 -8.96
N THR A 49 -9.21 -5.04 -10.12
CA THR A 49 -7.87 -4.79 -10.64
C THR A 49 -7.72 -3.29 -10.89
N ILE A 50 -6.73 -2.67 -10.28
CA ILE A 50 -6.39 -1.25 -10.48
C ILE A 50 -4.93 -1.17 -10.88
N THR A 51 -4.68 -0.90 -12.16
CA THR A 51 -3.32 -0.87 -12.70
C THR A 51 -2.64 0.48 -12.49
N ASP A 52 -1.32 0.52 -12.50
CA ASP A 52 -0.51 1.74 -12.51
C ASP A 52 -0.82 2.73 -11.38
N LEU A 53 -1.01 2.22 -10.16
CA LEU A 53 -1.09 3.07 -8.97
C LEU A 53 0.29 3.67 -8.69
N ALA A 54 0.42 4.98 -8.85
CA ALA A 54 1.66 5.70 -8.58
C ALA A 54 1.65 6.31 -7.18
N MET A 55 2.55 5.84 -6.32
CA MET A 55 2.72 6.28 -4.93
C MET A 55 4.05 7.01 -4.78
N LYS A 56 4.02 8.18 -4.12
CA LYS A 56 5.22 9.00 -3.87
C LYS A 56 6.12 8.45 -2.77
N MET A 57 5.56 7.63 -1.88
CA MET A 57 6.30 7.09 -0.74
C MET A 57 7.32 6.04 -1.19
N PRO A 58 8.58 6.13 -0.74
CA PRO A 58 9.57 5.12 -1.04
C PRO A 58 9.36 3.85 -0.20
N GLY A 59 9.82 2.72 -0.73
CA GLY A 59 9.91 1.45 0.00
C GLY A 59 8.76 0.48 -0.24
N LYS A 60 9.11 -0.81 -0.38
CA LYS A 60 8.15 -1.90 -0.59
C LYS A 60 7.14 -2.05 0.56
N HIS A 61 7.54 -1.77 1.80
CA HIS A 61 6.63 -1.78 2.94
C HIS A 61 5.49 -0.75 2.78
N ASN A 62 5.73 0.39 2.13
CA ASN A 62 4.68 1.36 1.84
C ASN A 62 3.72 0.88 0.75
N VAL A 63 4.20 0.06 -0.19
CA VAL A 63 3.33 -0.63 -1.16
C VAL A 63 2.42 -1.63 -0.43
N GLU A 64 2.95 -2.38 0.53
CA GLU A 64 2.16 -3.30 1.37
C GLU A 64 1.14 -2.55 2.25
N ASN A 65 1.53 -1.42 2.86
CA ASN A 65 0.61 -0.57 3.61
C ASN A 65 -0.50 0.00 2.73
N ALA A 66 -0.15 0.47 1.53
CA ALA A 66 -1.12 0.94 0.54
C ALA A 66 -2.07 -0.18 0.15
N LEU A 67 -1.56 -1.39 -0.10
CA LEU A 67 -2.37 -2.57 -0.44
C LEU A 67 -3.44 -2.86 0.62
N VAL A 68 -3.08 -2.82 1.92
CA VAL A 68 -4.03 -2.98 3.02
C VAL A 68 -5.07 -1.85 3.05
N ALA A 69 -4.64 -0.60 2.92
CA ALA A 69 -5.54 0.55 2.95
C ALA A 69 -6.54 0.54 1.78
N ILE A 70 -6.07 0.24 0.56
CA ILE A 70 -6.90 0.11 -0.64
C ILE A 70 -7.93 -1.01 -0.44
N SER A 71 -7.51 -2.16 0.08
CA SER A 71 -8.40 -3.31 0.32
C SER A 71 -9.56 -2.94 1.23
N ILE A 72 -9.27 -2.26 2.34
CA ILE A 72 -10.29 -1.83 3.30
C ILE A 72 -11.23 -0.79 2.65
N ALA A 73 -10.70 0.16 1.89
CA ALA A 73 -11.52 1.19 1.24
C ALA A 73 -12.46 0.59 0.17
N LEU A 74 -11.96 -0.32 -0.67
CA LEU A 74 -12.77 -1.02 -1.66
C LEU A 74 -13.87 -1.89 -1.00
N GLU A 75 -13.56 -2.55 0.13
CA GLU A 75 -14.57 -3.27 0.90
C GLU A 75 -15.67 -2.37 1.48
N ARG A 76 -15.39 -1.08 1.66
CA ARG A 76 -16.38 -0.07 2.08
C ARG A 76 -17.05 0.65 0.92
N GLY A 77 -16.80 0.21 -0.32
CA GLY A 77 -17.48 0.72 -1.51
C GLY A 77 -16.88 2.02 -2.06
N CYS A 78 -15.64 2.35 -1.73
CA CYS A 78 -14.94 3.48 -2.37
C CYS A 78 -14.71 3.21 -3.86
N ASP A 79 -14.84 4.24 -4.69
CA ASP A 79 -14.63 4.14 -6.13
C ASP A 79 -13.13 3.94 -6.47
N PRO A 80 -12.77 3.00 -7.37
CA PRO A 80 -11.38 2.77 -7.78
C PRO A 80 -10.65 4.01 -8.31
N ASN A 81 -11.35 4.96 -8.94
CA ASN A 81 -10.75 6.21 -9.40
C ASN A 81 -10.39 7.13 -8.24
N ASP A 82 -11.20 7.15 -7.18
CA ASP A 82 -10.89 7.92 -5.98
C ASP A 82 -9.73 7.30 -5.21
N ILE A 83 -9.62 5.97 -5.21
CA ILE A 83 -8.42 5.27 -4.72
C ILE A 83 -7.17 5.74 -5.48
N ARG A 84 -7.21 5.76 -6.82
CA ARG A 84 -6.07 6.20 -7.64
C ARG A 84 -5.65 7.64 -7.28
N LYS A 85 -6.61 8.55 -7.18
CA LYS A 85 -6.35 9.95 -6.78
C LYS A 85 -5.75 10.02 -5.39
N ALA A 86 -6.32 9.30 -4.42
CA ALA A 86 -5.85 9.28 -3.04
C ALA A 86 -4.40 8.80 -2.94
N ILE A 87 -4.07 7.66 -3.56
CA ILE A 87 -2.71 7.09 -3.58
C ILE A 87 -1.70 8.06 -4.22
N GLY A 88 -2.05 8.68 -5.36
CA GLY A 88 -1.17 9.65 -6.01
C GLY A 88 -1.00 10.97 -5.24
N SER A 89 -2.00 11.35 -4.44
CA SER A 89 -1.99 12.57 -3.64
C SER A 89 -1.29 12.41 -2.29
N PHE A 90 -1.17 11.18 -1.77
CA PHE A 90 -0.57 10.92 -0.46
C PHE A 90 0.91 11.30 -0.45
N SER A 91 1.25 12.29 0.36
CA SER A 91 2.61 12.83 0.52
C SER A 91 3.37 12.24 1.71
N GLY A 92 2.83 11.19 2.32
CA GLY A 92 3.41 10.58 3.52
C GLY A 92 2.86 11.13 4.83
N VAL A 93 3.47 10.67 5.90
CA VAL A 93 3.19 11.15 7.25
C VAL A 93 4.28 12.14 7.62
N LYS A 94 3.89 13.26 8.23
CA LYS A 94 4.85 14.26 8.71
C LYS A 94 6.00 13.59 9.47
N ARG A 95 7.23 13.95 9.12
CA ARG A 95 8.48 13.50 9.75
C ARG A 95 8.78 11.99 9.60
N ARG A 96 8.21 11.31 8.61
CA ARG A 96 8.56 9.93 8.23
C ARG A 96 9.03 9.90 6.78
N PHE A 97 10.34 10.03 6.59
CA PHE A 97 10.99 10.18 5.29
C PHE A 97 10.36 11.31 4.43
N GLU A 98 10.08 12.45 5.07
CA GLU A 98 9.41 13.58 4.43
C GLU A 98 10.40 14.39 3.59
N ILE A 99 10.20 14.46 2.28
CA ILE A 99 10.98 15.37 1.42
C ILE A 99 10.46 16.79 1.66
N PHE A 100 11.16 17.53 2.51
CA PHE A 100 10.83 18.91 2.84
C PHE A 100 11.11 19.88 1.67
N CYS A 101 12.17 19.59 0.90
CA CYS A 101 12.55 20.37 -0.28
C CYS A 101 13.26 19.51 -1.31
N GLN A 102 12.92 19.67 -2.59
CA GLN A 102 13.61 19.05 -3.71
C GLN A 102 13.79 20.06 -4.83
N THR A 103 15.05 20.38 -5.15
CA THR A 103 15.47 21.17 -6.31
C THR A 103 16.39 20.32 -7.18
N LYS A 104 16.90 20.88 -8.27
CA LYS A 104 17.84 20.17 -9.16
C LYS A 104 19.15 19.78 -8.44
N ASP A 105 19.60 20.61 -7.51
CA ASP A 105 20.92 20.49 -6.89
C ASP A 105 20.86 20.10 -5.40
N LEU A 106 19.67 20.05 -4.80
CA LEU A 106 19.47 19.82 -3.37
C LEU A 106 18.21 19.00 -3.09
N VAL A 107 18.34 17.99 -2.23
CA VAL A 107 17.21 17.29 -1.61
C VAL A 107 17.35 17.38 -0.08
N MET A 108 16.32 17.90 0.59
CA MET A 108 16.21 17.93 2.05
C MET A 108 15.14 16.93 2.49
N ILE A 109 15.51 16.02 3.37
CA ILE A 109 14.66 14.97 3.91
C ILE A 109 14.60 15.13 5.43
N ASP A 110 13.40 15.29 6.00
CA ASP A 110 13.13 15.22 7.43
C ASP A 110 12.65 13.80 7.75
N ASP A 111 13.49 13.04 8.46
CA ASP A 111 13.16 11.68 8.90
C ASP A 111 13.40 11.56 10.41
N TYR A 112 12.30 11.49 11.16
CA TYR A 112 12.33 11.24 12.60
C TYR A 112 12.37 9.73 12.85
N ALA A 113 13.56 9.14 12.69
CA ALA A 113 13.84 7.78 13.10
C ALA A 113 14.04 7.75 14.64
N HIS A 114 13.08 7.19 15.37
CA HIS A 114 13.24 6.89 16.80
C HIS A 114 13.12 5.39 17.00
N HIS A 115 14.27 4.77 17.32
CA HIS A 115 14.54 3.42 17.82
C HIS A 115 13.75 2.25 17.23
#